data_AF-A0A1B2EI29-F1
#
_entry.id   AF-A0A1B2EI29-F1
#
_cell.length_a   1.000
_cell.length_b   1.000
_cell.length_c   1.000
_cell.angle_alpha   90.00
_cell.angle_beta   90.00
_cell.angle_gamma   90.00
#
_symmetry.space_group_name_H-M   'P 1'
#
loop_
_entity.id
_entity.type
_entity.pdbx_description
1 polymer ?
#
loop_
_entity_poly.entity_id
_entity_poly.type
_entity_poly.pdbx_seq_one_letter_code
_entity_poly.pdbx_strand_id
1 'polypeptide(L)'
;MTSKPCIVLGAPVQEGAGRLGCDMGPSAFRTAGLLTELRSLGYEVEDRGNIVPKPRKDLRHPNAAVRALPETVAWTEAIAEAAYDASGDGIPIFIGGDHSLSAGSMTGLARRAAEDNRELFVLWLDSHPDFHTLATTTSGNLHGVPMAYATGLDGFEGYFPALAAALKPQNVCMMGIRSVDPAERAALKNAGVTIHDMRAIDENGVVSLLNAFLKRVADADGILHVSFDVDFLDPAIAPGVGTTVPGGATFREAHLIMEILHDSGLVTSLDLVELNPFLDERGRTALLMVDLVASLMGRRVLDRPTQSFSHTPKMG
;
A
#
# COMPACT_ATOMS: atom_id res chain seq x y z
N MET A 1 8.32 -9.07 25.73
CA MET A 1 7.03 -8.48 25.27
C MET A 1 6.61 -9.30 24.07
N THR A 2 5.44 -9.93 24.11
CA THR A 2 4.88 -10.60 22.93
C THR A 2 4.47 -9.50 21.96
N SER A 3 5.01 -9.50 20.73
CA SER A 3 4.58 -8.54 19.71
C SER A 3 3.10 -8.73 19.43
N LYS A 4 2.40 -7.68 18.99
CA LYS A 4 1.05 -7.84 18.43
C LYS A 4 1.09 -8.88 17.30
N PRO A 5 0.06 -9.72 17.14
CA PRO A 5 0.01 -10.69 16.04
C PRO A 5 -0.07 -9.96 14.70
N CYS A 6 0.51 -10.55 13.66
CA CYS A 6 0.30 -10.12 12.28
C CYS A 6 -0.99 -10.74 11.75
N ILE A 7 -1.88 -9.92 11.21
CA ILE A 7 -3.16 -10.36 10.65
C ILE A 7 -3.09 -10.16 9.15
N VAL A 8 -2.98 -11.26 8.41
CA VAL A 8 -2.85 -11.23 6.96
C VAL A 8 -4.22 -11.37 6.31
N LEU A 9 -4.54 -10.42 5.43
CA LEU A 9 -5.82 -10.32 4.74
C LEU A 9 -5.57 -10.16 3.24
N GLY A 10 -6.07 -11.09 2.44
CA GLY A 10 -6.01 -10.97 0.98
C GLY A 10 -7.13 -10.09 0.45
N ALA A 11 -6.82 -9.15 -0.44
CA ALA A 11 -7.80 -8.33 -1.13
C ALA A 11 -7.65 -8.51 -2.65
N PRO A 12 -8.25 -9.55 -3.28
CA PRO A 12 -8.09 -9.83 -4.70
C PRO A 12 -8.91 -8.88 -5.60
N VAL A 13 -8.91 -7.58 -5.30
CA VAL A 13 -9.55 -6.54 -6.13
C VAL A 13 -8.72 -6.30 -7.39
N GLN A 14 -9.36 -6.28 -8.55
CA GLN A 14 -8.68 -5.94 -9.82
C GLN A 14 -9.51 -5.02 -10.71
N GLU A 15 -10.72 -4.70 -10.26
CA GLU A 15 -11.69 -3.92 -11.01
C GLU A 15 -11.30 -2.44 -11.14
N GLY A 16 -10.44 -1.94 -10.24
CA GLY A 16 -9.89 -0.59 -10.29
C GLY A 16 -8.79 -0.43 -11.34
N ALA A 17 -8.08 -1.50 -11.68
CA ALA A 17 -7.00 -1.48 -12.66
C ALA A 17 -7.47 -1.61 -14.13
N GLY A 18 -6.64 -1.13 -15.05
CA GLY A 18 -6.86 -1.31 -16.50
C GLY A 18 -6.39 -2.67 -17.04
N ARG A 19 -5.56 -3.39 -16.28
CA ARG A 19 -4.91 -4.64 -16.68
C ARG A 19 -5.19 -5.73 -15.65
N LEU A 20 -5.72 -6.86 -16.10
CA LEU A 20 -6.05 -8.00 -15.24
C LEU A 20 -4.80 -8.67 -14.66
N GLY A 21 -4.96 -9.31 -13.51
CA GLY A 21 -4.00 -10.24 -12.92
C GLY A 21 -3.47 -9.89 -11.53
N CYS A 22 -3.72 -8.68 -11.03
CA CYS A 22 -3.38 -8.31 -9.65
C CYS A 22 -4.27 -9.03 -8.60
N ASP A 23 -5.41 -9.60 -9.01
CA ASP A 23 -6.24 -10.50 -8.19
C ASP A 23 -5.50 -11.76 -7.75
N MET A 24 -4.47 -12.18 -8.51
CA MET A 24 -3.58 -13.29 -8.14
C MET A 24 -2.53 -12.91 -7.09
N GLY A 25 -2.34 -11.61 -6.83
CA GLY A 25 -1.37 -11.06 -5.87
C GLY A 25 -1.45 -11.70 -4.47
N PRO A 26 -2.63 -11.81 -3.83
CA PRO A 26 -2.75 -12.42 -2.50
C PRO A 26 -2.23 -13.87 -2.47
N SER A 27 -2.54 -14.66 -3.50
CA SER A 27 -2.04 -16.03 -3.62
C SER A 27 -0.53 -16.06 -3.84
N ALA A 28 -0.01 -15.18 -4.70
CA ALA A 28 1.42 -15.10 -4.97
C ALA A 28 2.25 -14.73 -3.74
N PHE A 29 1.80 -13.77 -2.91
CA PHE A 29 2.48 -13.43 -1.67
C PHE A 29 2.48 -14.59 -0.66
N ARG A 30 1.36 -15.32 -0.54
CA ARG A 30 1.31 -16.53 0.28
C ARG A 30 2.27 -17.60 -0.25
N THR A 31 2.28 -17.84 -1.56
CA THR A 31 3.18 -18.82 -2.21
C THR A 31 4.65 -18.41 -2.11
N ALA A 32 4.96 -17.13 -2.18
CA ALA A 32 6.32 -16.59 -2.01
C ALA A 32 6.83 -16.73 -0.57
N GLY A 33 5.98 -17.14 0.37
CA GLY A 33 6.38 -17.52 1.73
C GLY A 33 6.16 -16.45 2.78
N LEU A 34 5.36 -15.40 2.52
CA LEU A 34 5.12 -14.30 3.46
C LEU A 34 4.77 -14.78 4.87
N LEU A 35 3.82 -15.71 4.99
CA LEU A 35 3.37 -16.21 6.30
C LEU A 35 4.48 -16.98 7.03
N THR A 36 5.25 -17.77 6.29
CA THR A 36 6.38 -18.54 6.83
C THR A 36 7.46 -17.61 7.32
N GLU A 37 7.73 -16.56 6.55
CA GLU A 37 8.76 -15.57 6.87
C GLU A 37 8.42 -14.81 8.14
N LEU A 38 7.21 -14.26 8.25
CA LEU A 38 6.73 -13.57 9.45
C LEU A 38 6.83 -14.46 10.70
N ARG A 39 6.44 -15.74 10.59
CA ARG A 39 6.58 -16.71 11.69
C ARG A 39 8.04 -16.99 12.04
N SER A 40 8.93 -17.05 11.05
CA SER A 40 10.36 -17.28 11.29
C SER A 40 11.04 -16.13 12.03
N LEU A 41 10.50 -14.92 11.90
CA LEU A 41 10.91 -13.72 12.64
C LEU A 41 10.29 -13.64 14.05
N GLY A 42 9.49 -14.64 14.44
CA GLY A 42 8.93 -14.75 15.78
C GLY A 42 7.57 -14.09 15.98
N TYR A 43 6.91 -13.63 14.91
CA TYR A 43 5.54 -13.12 15.00
C TYR A 43 4.53 -14.26 15.08
N GLU A 44 3.50 -14.09 15.90
CA GLU A 44 2.26 -14.83 15.72
C GLU A 44 1.57 -14.33 14.43
N VAL A 45 1.08 -15.25 13.60
CA VAL A 45 0.49 -14.92 12.29
C VAL A 45 -0.87 -15.59 12.13
N GLU A 46 -1.90 -14.77 12.05
CA GLU A 46 -3.27 -15.15 11.70
C GLU A 46 -3.52 -14.81 10.22
N ASP A 47 -3.81 -15.81 9.38
CA ASP A 47 -4.25 -15.57 8.00
C ASP A 47 -5.78 -15.68 7.95
N ARG A 48 -6.45 -14.54 7.73
CA ARG A 48 -7.92 -14.45 7.68
C ARG A 48 -8.48 -14.74 6.28
N GLY A 49 -7.64 -15.25 5.37
CA GLY A 49 -8.05 -15.59 4.01
C GLY A 49 -8.25 -14.34 3.15
N ASN A 50 -9.16 -14.43 2.19
CA ASN A 50 -9.46 -13.32 1.29
C ASN A 50 -10.76 -12.61 1.72
N ILE A 51 -10.72 -11.28 1.72
CA ILE A 51 -11.89 -10.42 1.87
C ILE A 51 -12.84 -10.67 0.69
N VAL A 52 -14.14 -10.61 0.97
CA VAL A 52 -15.21 -10.73 -0.02
C VAL A 52 -15.92 -9.38 -0.13
N PRO A 53 -16.15 -8.84 -1.34
CA PRO A 53 -16.79 -7.54 -1.50
C PRO A 53 -18.22 -7.56 -0.98
N LYS A 54 -18.72 -6.40 -0.55
CA LYS A 54 -20.14 -6.24 -0.20
C LYS A 54 -21.03 -6.39 -1.44
N PRO A 55 -22.35 -6.55 -1.28
CA PRO A 55 -23.27 -6.46 -2.42
C PRO A 55 -23.15 -5.12 -3.14
N ARG A 56 -23.09 -5.17 -4.47
CA ARG A 56 -22.93 -3.99 -5.32
C ARG A 56 -24.17 -3.11 -5.27
N LYS A 57 -23.96 -1.79 -5.30
CA LYS A 57 -25.01 -0.77 -5.45
C LYS A 57 -25.10 -0.34 -6.92
N ASP A 58 -26.29 0.04 -7.40
CA ASP A 58 -26.42 0.60 -8.76
C ASP A 58 -25.90 2.04 -8.77
N LEU A 59 -24.60 2.19 -9.04
CA LEU A 59 -23.90 3.48 -9.06
C LEU A 59 -23.45 3.81 -10.48
N ARG A 60 -23.70 5.06 -10.89
CA ARG A 60 -23.30 5.60 -12.20
C ARG A 60 -22.80 7.02 -12.02
N HIS A 61 -21.65 7.32 -12.59
CA HIS A 61 -21.05 8.65 -12.54
C HIS A 61 -21.23 9.39 -13.88
N PRO A 62 -21.45 10.72 -13.90
CA PRO A 62 -21.54 11.49 -15.15
C PRO A 62 -20.27 11.47 -16.00
N ASN A 63 -19.11 11.27 -15.39
CA ASN A 63 -17.86 11.00 -16.11
C ASN A 63 -17.92 9.61 -16.76
N ALA A 64 -18.16 9.58 -18.08
CA ALA A 64 -18.28 8.34 -18.85
C ALA A 64 -16.98 7.52 -18.92
N ALA A 65 -15.82 8.09 -18.52
CA ALA A 65 -14.59 7.34 -18.44
C ALA A 65 -14.61 6.32 -17.30
N VAL A 66 -15.23 6.66 -16.15
CA VAL A 66 -15.22 5.88 -14.90
C VAL A 66 -15.68 4.44 -15.14
N ARG A 67 -14.87 3.49 -14.67
CA ARG A 67 -15.10 2.05 -14.84
C ARG A 67 -15.32 1.38 -13.48
N ALA A 68 -16.12 0.32 -13.48
CA ALA A 68 -16.32 -0.57 -12.34
C ALA A 68 -16.62 0.11 -10.98
N LEU A 69 -17.28 1.27 -11.00
CA LEU A 69 -17.58 2.04 -9.79
C LEU A 69 -18.40 1.23 -8.76
N PRO A 70 -19.48 0.51 -9.14
CA PRO A 70 -20.20 -0.38 -8.21
C PRO A 70 -19.30 -1.41 -7.52
N GLU A 71 -18.37 -2.01 -8.25
CA GLU A 71 -17.42 -3.01 -7.76
C GLU A 71 -16.40 -2.41 -6.82
N THR A 72 -15.75 -1.31 -7.20
CA THR A 72 -14.74 -0.63 -6.37
C THR A 72 -15.34 -0.14 -5.05
N VAL A 73 -16.56 0.40 -5.06
CA VAL A 73 -17.23 0.84 -3.83
C VAL A 73 -17.56 -0.34 -2.91
N ALA A 74 -18.03 -1.46 -3.48
CA ALA A 74 -18.32 -2.67 -2.72
C ALA A 74 -17.07 -3.29 -2.08
N TRP A 75 -15.92 -3.22 -2.76
CA TRP A 75 -14.62 -3.60 -2.20
C TRP A 75 -14.18 -2.64 -1.11
N THR A 76 -14.26 -1.33 -1.36
CA THR A 76 -13.90 -0.28 -0.38
C THR A 76 -14.64 -0.48 0.94
N GLU A 77 -15.96 -0.73 0.90
CA GLU A 77 -16.76 -1.01 2.09
C GLU A 77 -16.33 -2.29 2.83
N ALA A 78 -16.02 -3.36 2.11
CA ALA A 78 -15.60 -4.61 2.73
C ALA A 78 -14.22 -4.49 3.39
N ILE A 79 -13.29 -3.82 2.72
CA ILE A 79 -11.91 -3.66 3.18
C ILE A 79 -11.85 -2.67 4.35
N ALA A 80 -12.65 -1.60 4.33
CA ALA A 80 -12.72 -0.66 5.45
C ALA A 80 -13.18 -1.33 6.76
N GLU A 81 -14.21 -2.18 6.69
CA GLU A 81 -14.65 -2.95 7.87
C GLU A 81 -13.57 -3.95 8.32
N ALA A 82 -12.94 -4.69 7.39
CA ALA A 82 -11.87 -5.61 7.71
C ALA A 82 -10.65 -4.93 8.35
N ALA A 83 -10.31 -3.71 7.91
CA ALA A 83 -9.22 -2.92 8.45
C ALA A 83 -9.52 -2.36 9.84
N TYR A 84 -10.75 -1.89 10.04
CA TYR A 84 -11.20 -1.47 11.36
C TYR A 84 -11.17 -2.62 12.39
N ASP A 85 -11.63 -3.81 11.99
CA ASP A 85 -11.65 -5.00 12.85
C ASP A 85 -10.22 -5.49 13.14
N ALA A 86 -9.42 -5.74 12.10
CA ALA A 86 -8.08 -6.31 12.26
C ALA A 86 -7.11 -5.38 12.99
N SER A 87 -7.26 -4.06 12.87
CA SER A 87 -6.43 -3.10 13.62
C SER A 87 -6.68 -3.12 15.13
N GLY A 88 -7.83 -3.64 15.58
CA GLY A 88 -8.11 -3.88 17.01
C GLY A 88 -7.40 -5.11 17.56
N ASP A 89 -7.10 -6.09 16.70
CA ASP A 89 -6.57 -7.39 17.08
C ASP A 89 -5.04 -7.49 16.94
N GLY A 90 -4.44 -6.71 16.02
CA GLY A 90 -3.03 -6.87 15.69
C GLY A 90 -2.48 -5.85 14.70
N ILE A 91 -1.45 -6.25 13.95
CA ILE A 91 -0.86 -5.51 12.83
C ILE A 91 -1.49 -6.05 11.55
N PRO A 92 -2.48 -5.36 10.95
CA PRO A 92 -3.05 -5.79 9.68
C PRO A 92 -2.05 -5.61 8.54
N ILE A 93 -1.91 -6.67 7.73
CA ILE A 93 -1.12 -6.72 6.51
C ILE A 93 -2.06 -7.13 5.37
N PHE A 94 -2.43 -6.16 4.54
CA PHE A 94 -3.23 -6.38 3.35
C PHE A 94 -2.33 -6.79 2.19
N ILE A 95 -2.69 -7.89 1.53
CA ILE A 95 -1.92 -8.41 0.41
C ILE A 95 -2.76 -8.48 -0.85
N GLY A 96 -2.16 -7.96 -1.92
CA GLY A 96 -2.64 -8.03 -3.28
C GLY A 96 -3.84 -7.17 -3.56
N GLY A 97 -4.22 -7.21 -4.83
CA GLY A 97 -5.17 -6.34 -5.47
C GLY A 97 -4.53 -5.11 -6.06
N ASP A 98 -5.28 -4.42 -6.91
CA ASP A 98 -4.90 -3.09 -7.37
C ASP A 98 -4.91 -2.08 -6.20
N HIS A 99 -4.33 -0.90 -6.42
CA HIS A 99 -4.18 0.10 -5.34
C HIS A 99 -5.50 0.69 -4.83
N SER A 100 -6.64 0.44 -5.50
CA SER A 100 -7.95 0.89 -5.01
C SER A 100 -8.32 0.28 -3.65
N LEU A 101 -7.71 -0.85 -3.27
CA LEU A 101 -7.87 -1.41 -1.92
C LEU A 101 -7.51 -0.43 -0.81
N SER A 102 -6.55 0.47 -1.06
CA SER A 102 -6.08 1.41 -0.04
C SER A 102 -7.13 2.46 0.31
N ALA A 103 -8.13 2.69 -0.54
CA ALA A 103 -9.33 3.44 -0.18
C ALA A 103 -10.03 2.83 1.04
N GLY A 104 -10.11 1.49 1.09
CA GLY A 104 -10.70 0.77 2.21
C GLY A 104 -9.77 0.69 3.40
N SER A 105 -8.51 0.25 3.20
CA SER A 105 -7.57 0.04 4.32
C SER A 105 -7.35 1.34 5.09
N MET A 106 -7.04 2.45 4.40
CA MET A 106 -6.78 3.74 5.03
C MET A 106 -7.99 4.27 5.79
N THR A 107 -9.21 4.13 5.25
CA THR A 107 -10.41 4.70 5.88
C THR A 107 -10.89 3.89 7.08
N GLY A 108 -10.74 2.56 7.04
CA GLY A 108 -10.95 1.71 8.22
C GLY A 108 -9.93 1.97 9.33
N LEU A 109 -8.65 2.15 8.97
CA LEU A 109 -7.59 2.51 9.92
C LEU A 109 -7.77 3.92 10.49
N ALA A 110 -8.19 4.90 9.68
CA ALA A 110 -8.45 6.26 10.12
C ALA A 110 -9.59 6.31 11.14
N ARG A 111 -10.64 5.50 10.93
CA ARG A 111 -11.72 5.32 11.90
C ARG A 111 -11.18 4.81 13.24
N ARG A 112 -10.37 3.74 13.25
CA ARG A 112 -9.73 3.21 14.48
C ARG A 112 -8.89 4.29 15.16
N ALA A 113 -8.04 4.99 14.40
CA ALA A 113 -7.19 6.05 14.93
C ALA A 113 -8.01 7.11 15.67
N ALA A 114 -9.11 7.57 15.05
CA ALA A 114 -9.98 8.59 15.62
C ALA A 114 -10.66 8.12 16.92
N GLU A 115 -11.12 6.87 16.99
CA GLU A 115 -11.68 6.28 18.22
C GLU A 115 -10.64 6.20 19.35
N ASP A 116 -9.37 5.95 18.99
CA ASP A 116 -8.25 5.92 19.93
C ASP A 116 -7.72 7.34 20.29
N ASN A 117 -8.33 8.41 19.76
CA ASN A 117 -7.87 9.80 19.88
C ASN A 117 -6.45 10.02 19.33
N ARG A 118 -6.09 9.29 18.29
CA ARG A 118 -4.80 9.38 17.58
C ARG A 118 -5.03 9.76 16.13
N GLU A 119 -3.96 10.16 15.46
CA GLU A 119 -3.99 10.49 14.04
C GLU A 119 -3.37 9.37 13.21
N LEU A 120 -4.01 9.04 12.09
CA LEU A 120 -3.41 8.20 11.06
C LEU A 120 -2.40 9.02 10.25
N PHE A 121 -1.21 8.46 10.09
CA PHE A 121 -0.18 8.88 9.16
C PHE A 121 0.00 7.81 8.09
N VAL A 122 0.27 8.25 6.85
CA VAL A 122 0.47 7.34 5.72
C VAL A 122 1.80 7.63 5.04
N LEU A 123 2.64 6.61 4.95
CA LEU A 123 3.76 6.57 4.01
C LEU A 123 3.27 5.84 2.75
N TRP A 124 3.22 6.57 1.64
CA TRP A 124 2.80 6.10 0.33
C TRP A 124 4.05 5.86 -0.53
N LEU A 125 4.43 4.60 -0.70
CA LEU A 125 5.58 4.20 -1.52
C LEU A 125 5.05 3.76 -2.89
N ASP A 126 5.23 4.61 -3.89
CA ASP A 126 4.57 4.47 -5.19
C ASP A 126 5.28 5.33 -6.25
N SER A 127 5.12 5.00 -7.53
CA SER A 127 5.49 5.87 -8.65
C SER A 127 4.41 6.90 -9.00
N HIS A 128 3.17 6.69 -8.58
CA HIS A 128 1.97 7.49 -8.78
C HIS A 128 1.46 8.10 -7.47
N PRO A 129 0.75 9.25 -7.51
CA PRO A 129 0.18 9.86 -6.31
C PRO A 129 -1.24 9.38 -6.00
N ASP A 130 -1.90 8.72 -6.96
CA ASP A 130 -3.25 8.17 -6.83
C ASP A 130 -4.29 9.16 -6.30
N PHE A 131 -4.20 10.37 -6.84
CA PHE A 131 -4.86 11.56 -6.32
C PHE A 131 -5.94 12.10 -7.28
N HIS A 132 -6.44 11.26 -8.18
CA HIS A 132 -7.59 11.60 -9.00
C HIS A 132 -8.91 11.55 -8.21
N THR A 133 -9.81 12.48 -8.48
CA THR A 133 -11.24 12.32 -8.20
C THR A 133 -11.96 11.62 -9.34
N LEU A 134 -13.19 11.13 -9.09
CA LEU A 134 -14.06 10.55 -10.12
C LEU A 134 -14.33 11.49 -11.31
N ALA A 135 -14.26 12.81 -11.09
CA ALA A 135 -14.44 13.82 -12.13
C ALA A 135 -13.18 14.07 -12.97
N THR A 136 -12.00 13.82 -12.39
CA THR A 136 -10.71 14.18 -13.00
C THR A 136 -10.02 13.04 -13.74
N THR A 137 -10.29 11.79 -13.35
CA THR A 137 -9.70 10.62 -14.04
C THR A 137 -10.18 10.55 -15.49
N THR A 138 -9.22 10.43 -16.42
CA THR A 138 -9.49 10.29 -17.86
C THR A 138 -9.37 8.85 -18.35
N SER A 139 -8.58 8.01 -17.67
CA SER A 139 -8.52 6.57 -17.93
C SER A 139 -9.78 5.86 -17.44
N GLY A 140 -10.35 6.37 -16.34
CA GLY A 140 -11.47 5.76 -15.63
C GLY A 140 -11.09 4.63 -14.71
N ASN A 141 -9.80 4.29 -14.61
CA ASN A 141 -9.29 3.28 -13.71
C ASN A 141 -9.33 3.85 -12.27
N LEU A 142 -9.97 3.13 -11.35
CA LEU A 142 -10.20 3.59 -9.99
C LEU A 142 -9.09 3.23 -9.01
N HIS A 143 -8.06 2.49 -9.43
CA HIS A 143 -6.84 2.35 -8.63
C HIS A 143 -6.09 3.67 -8.42
N GLY A 144 -6.27 4.68 -9.30
CA GLY A 144 -5.66 6.01 -9.16
C GLY A 144 -6.46 7.04 -8.36
N VAL A 145 -7.52 6.63 -7.64
CA VAL A 145 -8.34 7.53 -6.79
C VAL A 145 -8.23 7.38 -5.25
N PRO A 146 -7.62 6.32 -4.67
CA PRO A 146 -7.77 5.99 -3.25
C PRO A 146 -7.27 7.11 -2.33
N MET A 147 -6.20 7.81 -2.69
CA MET A 147 -5.64 8.86 -1.84
C MET A 147 -6.53 10.11 -1.81
N ALA A 148 -7.08 10.52 -2.96
CA ALA A 148 -8.03 11.63 -3.01
C ALA A 148 -9.29 11.34 -2.18
N TYR A 149 -9.82 10.12 -2.27
CA TYR A 149 -10.95 9.70 -1.46
C TYR A 149 -10.61 9.69 0.04
N ALA A 150 -9.53 9.02 0.45
CA ALA A 150 -9.18 8.88 1.86
C ALA A 150 -8.87 10.23 2.54
N THR A 151 -8.34 11.19 1.78
CA THR A 151 -8.07 12.56 2.26
C THR A 151 -9.29 13.48 2.27
N GLY A 152 -10.45 12.99 1.82
CA GLY A 152 -11.71 13.72 1.89
C GLY A 152 -11.84 14.84 0.87
N LEU A 153 -11.23 14.71 -0.31
CA LEU A 153 -11.51 15.63 -1.41
C LEU A 153 -12.98 15.52 -1.85
N ASP A 154 -13.54 16.63 -2.33
CA ASP A 154 -14.88 16.65 -2.91
C ASP A 154 -14.95 15.76 -4.17
N GLY A 155 -16.14 15.25 -4.46
CA GLY A 155 -16.44 14.50 -5.69
C GLY A 155 -16.62 12.99 -5.51
N PHE A 156 -16.68 12.54 -4.25
CA PHE A 156 -16.97 11.15 -3.89
C PHE A 156 -18.34 10.99 -3.21
N GLU A 157 -18.99 12.10 -2.83
CA GLU A 157 -20.28 12.15 -2.16
C GLU A 157 -21.37 11.45 -2.99
N GLY A 158 -22.11 10.56 -2.35
CA GLY A 158 -23.17 9.78 -2.99
C GLY A 158 -22.66 8.59 -3.81
N TYR A 159 -21.35 8.41 -3.95
CA TYR A 159 -20.74 7.26 -4.62
C TYR A 159 -20.00 6.36 -3.64
N PHE A 160 -19.03 6.91 -2.89
CA PHE A 160 -18.26 6.18 -1.90
C PHE A 160 -18.90 6.30 -0.51
N PRO A 161 -18.54 5.40 0.44
CA PRO A 161 -18.97 5.52 1.82
C PRO A 161 -18.57 6.88 2.42
N ALA A 162 -19.40 7.40 3.33
CA ALA A 162 -19.01 8.59 4.08
C ALA A 162 -17.83 8.25 5.01
N LEU A 163 -16.83 9.12 5.06
CA LEU A 163 -15.66 8.95 5.91
C LEU A 163 -16.05 9.17 7.37
N ALA A 164 -15.84 8.16 8.22
CA ALA A 164 -15.96 8.31 9.67
C ALA A 164 -14.90 9.28 10.22
N ALA A 165 -13.70 9.23 9.66
CA ALA A 165 -12.62 10.18 9.86
C ALA A 165 -11.82 10.29 8.55
N ALA A 166 -11.62 11.51 8.06
CA ALA A 166 -10.78 11.76 6.89
C ALA A 166 -9.30 11.76 7.27
N LEU A 167 -8.45 11.20 6.41
CA LEU A 167 -7.01 11.30 6.53
C LEU A 167 -6.58 12.75 6.29
N LYS A 168 -5.87 13.35 7.25
CA LYS A 168 -5.36 14.71 7.06
C LYS A 168 -4.27 14.67 5.98
N PRO A 169 -4.38 15.47 4.89
CA PRO A 169 -3.35 15.51 3.86
C PRO A 169 -1.94 15.77 4.41
N GLN A 170 -1.82 16.57 5.47
CA GLN A 170 -0.53 16.88 6.10
C GLN A 170 0.13 15.66 6.72
N ASN A 171 -0.62 14.60 7.03
CA ASN A 171 -0.13 13.36 7.61
C ASN A 171 0.25 12.32 6.54
N VAL A 172 0.25 12.72 5.27
CA VAL A 172 0.67 11.89 4.13
C VAL A 172 2.06 12.29 3.66
N CYS A 173 2.93 11.29 3.50
CA CYS A 173 4.22 11.40 2.84
C CYS A 173 4.28 10.41 1.67
N MET A 174 4.43 10.94 0.47
CA MET A 174 4.62 10.16 -0.76
C MET A 174 6.11 10.10 -1.09
N MET A 175 6.63 8.91 -1.39
CA MET A 175 8.01 8.71 -1.82
C MET A 175 8.07 7.85 -3.08
N GLY A 176 8.88 8.27 -4.04
CA GLY A 176 9.09 7.55 -5.31
C GLY A 176 8.30 8.10 -6.50
N ILE A 177 7.53 9.17 -6.28
CA ILE A 177 6.64 9.78 -7.27
C ILE A 177 7.42 10.19 -8.52
N ARG A 178 6.94 9.77 -9.68
CA ARG A 178 7.59 10.06 -10.97
C ARG A 178 6.66 10.00 -12.18
N SER A 179 5.40 9.64 -11.97
CA SER A 179 4.34 9.68 -12.98
C SER A 179 3.14 10.42 -12.37
N VAL A 180 2.86 11.63 -12.86
CA VAL A 180 1.83 12.50 -12.27
C VAL A 180 1.07 13.21 -13.38
N ASP A 181 -0.24 13.01 -13.41
CA ASP A 181 -1.09 13.67 -14.38
C ASP A 181 -1.31 15.15 -14.05
N PRO A 182 -1.59 16.01 -15.06
CA PRO A 182 -1.78 17.44 -14.83
C PRO A 182 -2.86 17.79 -13.80
N ALA A 183 -3.94 17.01 -13.75
CA ALA A 183 -5.03 17.21 -12.79
C ALA A 183 -4.60 16.90 -11.36
N GLU A 184 -3.87 15.80 -11.15
CA GLU A 184 -3.32 15.42 -9.85
C GLU A 184 -2.30 16.44 -9.38
N ARG A 185 -1.39 16.88 -10.26
CA ARG A 185 -0.42 17.94 -9.94
C ARG A 185 -1.11 19.22 -9.46
N ALA A 186 -2.21 19.60 -10.10
CA ALA A 186 -2.97 20.79 -9.71
C ALA A 186 -3.62 20.61 -8.33
N ALA A 187 -4.19 19.44 -8.04
CA ALA A 187 -4.79 19.12 -6.75
C ALA A 187 -3.74 19.06 -5.62
N LEU A 188 -2.63 18.37 -5.85
CA LEU A 188 -1.54 18.18 -4.88
C LEU A 188 -0.88 19.49 -4.44
N LYS A 189 -0.81 20.49 -5.34
CA LYS A 189 -0.22 21.81 -5.02
C LYS A 189 -0.86 22.49 -3.80
N ASN A 190 -2.16 22.25 -3.58
CA ASN A 190 -2.91 22.86 -2.48
C ASN A 190 -3.33 21.85 -1.40
N ALA A 191 -3.07 20.55 -1.61
CA ALA A 191 -3.52 19.51 -0.69
C ALA A 191 -2.77 19.55 0.65
N GLY A 192 -1.49 19.93 0.65
CA GLY A 192 -0.64 19.91 1.86
C GLY A 192 -0.01 18.54 2.15
N VAL A 193 -0.04 17.63 1.17
CA VAL A 193 0.69 16.35 1.19
C VAL A 193 2.20 16.60 1.03
N THR A 194 3.02 15.82 1.72
CA THR A 194 4.48 15.84 1.52
C THR A 194 4.82 14.91 0.35
N ILE A 195 5.55 15.40 -0.64
CA ILE A 195 5.91 14.62 -1.84
C ILE A 195 7.43 14.61 -2.02
N HIS A 196 7.99 13.42 -2.13
CA HIS A 196 9.38 13.16 -2.49
C HIS A 196 9.40 12.38 -3.79
N ASP A 197 9.59 13.10 -4.89
CA ASP A 197 9.83 12.50 -6.19
C ASP A 197 11.22 11.83 -6.24
N MET A 198 11.50 11.11 -7.33
CA MET A 198 12.81 10.45 -7.47
C MET A 198 13.98 11.43 -7.45
N ARG A 199 13.79 12.67 -7.92
CA ARG A 199 14.84 13.70 -7.84
C ARG A 199 15.14 14.08 -6.39
N ALA A 200 14.12 14.22 -5.54
CA ALA A 200 14.32 14.49 -4.12
C ALA A 200 15.09 13.35 -3.45
N ILE A 201 14.81 12.10 -3.81
CA ILE A 201 15.54 10.91 -3.35
C ILE A 201 16.99 10.95 -3.85
N ASP A 202 17.23 11.24 -5.13
CA ASP A 202 18.58 11.33 -5.70
C ASP A 202 19.44 12.40 -5.02
N GLU A 203 18.85 13.57 -4.72
CA GLU A 203 19.58 14.71 -4.15
C GLU A 203 19.82 14.59 -2.65
N ASN A 204 18.92 13.93 -1.90
CA ASN A 204 18.93 13.97 -0.42
C ASN A 204 19.09 12.58 0.23
N GLY A 205 18.89 11.51 -0.54
CA GLY A 205 18.80 10.14 -0.06
C GLY A 205 17.52 9.86 0.74
N VAL A 206 17.14 8.58 0.83
CA VAL A 206 15.90 8.15 1.51
C VAL A 206 15.91 8.44 3.02
N VAL A 207 17.08 8.38 3.67
CA VAL A 207 17.22 8.46 5.13
C VAL A 207 16.78 9.83 5.67
N SER A 208 17.25 10.91 5.05
CA SER A 208 16.95 12.27 5.52
C SER A 208 15.45 12.58 5.37
N LEU A 209 14.88 12.19 4.24
CA LEU A 209 13.47 12.43 3.91
C LEU A 209 12.54 11.62 4.83
N LEU A 210 12.82 10.32 4.98
CA LEU A 210 12.02 9.43 5.82
C LEU A 210 12.09 9.82 7.30
N ASN A 211 13.28 10.11 7.84
CA ASN A 211 13.42 10.47 9.25
C ASN A 211 12.68 11.77 9.61
N ALA A 212 12.63 12.74 8.70
CA ALA A 212 11.85 13.97 8.91
C ALA A 212 10.35 13.67 9.05
N PHE A 213 9.82 12.76 8.23
CA PHE A 213 8.44 12.32 8.34
C PHE A 213 8.18 11.50 9.60
N LEU A 214 9.00 10.49 9.89
CA LEU A 214 8.85 9.64 11.09
C LEU A 214 8.93 10.45 12.39
N LYS A 215 9.75 11.50 12.42
CA LYS A 215 9.76 12.43 13.56
C LYS A 215 8.40 13.09 13.79
N ARG A 216 7.72 13.52 12.72
CA ARG A 216 6.38 14.12 12.83
C ARG A 216 5.33 13.11 13.32
N VAL A 217 5.42 11.87 12.84
CA VAL A 217 4.55 10.78 13.31
C VAL A 217 4.74 10.58 14.82
N ALA A 218 5.99 10.48 15.28
CA ALA A 218 6.31 10.29 16.69
C ALA A 218 5.88 11.48 17.57
N ASP A 219 6.15 12.72 17.12
CA ASP A 219 5.79 13.94 17.84
C ASP A 219 4.25 14.09 18.02
N ALA A 220 3.48 13.54 17.09
CA ALA A 220 2.01 13.54 17.12
C ALA A 220 1.40 12.34 17.87
N ASP A 221 2.21 11.42 18.40
CA ASP A 221 1.77 10.10 18.86
C ASP A 221 0.87 9.39 17.81
N GLY A 222 1.24 9.52 16.54
CA GLY A 222 0.49 9.00 15.41
C GLY A 222 0.63 7.49 15.24
N ILE A 223 -0.33 6.88 14.54
CA ILE A 223 -0.20 5.52 14.01
C ILE A 223 0.24 5.59 12.54
N LEU A 224 1.24 4.79 12.17
CA LEU A 224 1.77 4.79 10.80
C LEU A 224 1.26 3.59 10.00
N HIS A 225 0.58 3.90 8.91
CA HIS A 225 0.28 2.96 7.83
C HIS A 225 1.30 3.13 6.70
N VAL A 226 1.82 2.00 6.20
CA VAL A 226 2.67 1.98 5.01
C VAL A 226 1.86 1.35 3.88
N SER A 227 1.62 2.11 2.82
CA SER A 227 1.06 1.54 1.59
C SER A 227 2.18 1.40 0.58
N PHE A 228 2.50 0.15 0.21
CA PHE A 228 3.64 -0.17 -0.63
C PHE A 228 3.18 -0.78 -1.96
N ASP A 229 3.20 0.05 -2.99
CA ASP A 229 3.06 -0.34 -4.38
C ASP A 229 4.35 -0.97 -4.91
N VAL A 230 4.23 -2.10 -5.59
CA VAL A 230 5.35 -2.73 -6.30
C VAL A 230 6.05 -1.74 -7.25
N ASP A 231 5.30 -0.88 -7.94
CA ASP A 231 5.83 0.07 -8.91
C ASP A 231 6.63 1.22 -8.27
N PHE A 232 6.66 1.36 -6.94
CA PHE A 232 7.67 2.18 -6.26
C PHE A 232 9.09 1.77 -6.70
N LEU A 233 9.30 0.46 -6.86
CA LEU A 233 10.56 -0.14 -7.25
C LEU A 233 10.81 0.01 -8.75
N ASP A 234 12.10 0.01 -9.13
CA ASP A 234 12.45 0.01 -10.55
C ASP A 234 12.00 -1.31 -11.24
N PRO A 235 11.39 -1.25 -12.43
CA PRO A 235 10.95 -2.45 -13.14
C PRO A 235 12.07 -3.43 -13.47
N ALA A 236 13.35 -2.99 -13.50
CA ALA A 236 14.49 -3.89 -13.67
C ALA A 236 14.65 -4.89 -12.51
N ILE A 237 14.10 -4.60 -11.33
CA ILE A 237 14.10 -5.50 -10.16
C ILE A 237 12.73 -6.05 -9.81
N ALA A 238 11.65 -5.33 -10.15
CA ALA A 238 10.27 -5.66 -9.84
C ALA A 238 9.37 -5.58 -11.10
N PRO A 239 9.54 -6.48 -12.08
CA PRO A 239 8.79 -6.42 -13.35
C PRO A 239 7.31 -6.81 -13.22
N GLY A 240 6.92 -7.49 -12.13
CA GLY A 240 5.59 -8.07 -11.93
C GLY A 240 4.52 -7.07 -11.52
N VAL A 241 4.31 -6.01 -12.29
CA VAL A 241 3.34 -4.94 -12.02
C VAL A 241 2.62 -4.46 -13.27
N GLY A 242 1.38 -3.98 -13.12
CA GLY A 242 0.53 -3.57 -14.22
C GLY A 242 1.05 -2.35 -14.98
N THR A 243 1.49 -1.32 -14.24
CA THR A 243 1.93 -0.02 -14.75
C THR A 243 3.38 0.21 -14.35
N THR A 244 4.32 0.05 -15.29
CA THR A 244 5.75 0.25 -14.98
C THR A 244 6.19 1.68 -15.31
N VAL A 245 6.95 2.29 -14.40
CA VAL A 245 7.60 3.59 -14.63
C VAL A 245 9.09 3.46 -14.31
N PRO A 246 9.99 3.55 -15.32
CA PRO A 246 11.44 3.43 -15.11
C PRO A 246 12.01 4.50 -14.18
N GLY A 247 13.18 4.21 -13.58
CA GLY A 247 13.86 5.12 -12.65
C GLY A 247 13.24 5.06 -11.26
N GLY A 248 12.84 3.87 -10.82
CA GLY A 248 12.27 3.65 -9.48
C GLY A 248 13.32 3.39 -8.42
N ALA A 249 12.87 3.15 -7.19
CA ALA A 249 13.75 2.84 -6.09
C ALA A 249 14.51 1.52 -6.34
N THR A 250 15.79 1.53 -5.97
CA THR A 250 16.61 0.32 -6.01
C THR A 250 16.29 -0.59 -4.84
N PHE A 251 16.74 -1.85 -4.93
CA PHE A 251 16.64 -2.80 -3.81
C PHE A 251 17.24 -2.24 -2.51
N ARG A 252 18.39 -1.56 -2.61
CA ARG A 252 19.10 -1.03 -1.43
C ARG A 252 18.35 0.10 -0.75
N GLU A 253 17.73 0.98 -1.54
CA GLU A 253 16.92 2.08 -1.00
C GLU A 253 15.65 1.57 -0.35
N ALA A 254 14.92 0.67 -1.02
CA ALA A 254 13.72 0.06 -0.47
C ALA A 254 14.04 -0.74 0.80
N HIS A 255 15.11 -1.55 0.80
CA HIS A 255 15.54 -2.30 1.97
C HIS A 255 15.88 -1.37 3.15
N LEU A 256 16.63 -0.29 2.90
CA LEU A 256 16.98 0.69 3.93
C LEU A 256 15.74 1.43 4.48
N ILE A 257 14.76 1.76 3.62
CA ILE A 257 13.48 2.32 4.06
C ILE A 257 12.81 1.35 5.04
N MET A 258 12.73 0.07 4.70
CA MET A 258 12.10 -0.96 5.54
C MET A 258 12.83 -1.15 6.89
N GLU A 259 14.17 -1.14 6.89
CA GLU A 259 14.96 -1.21 8.14
C GLU A 259 14.72 0.02 9.03
N ILE A 260 14.67 1.24 8.46
CA ILE A 260 14.39 2.46 9.23
C ILE A 260 12.97 2.44 9.79
N LEU A 261 11.99 1.97 8.99
CA LEU A 261 10.61 1.81 9.44
C LEU A 261 10.51 0.82 10.61
N HIS A 262 11.22 -0.32 10.54
CA HIS A 262 11.34 -1.27 11.64
C HIS A 262 11.89 -0.61 12.91
N ASP A 263 13.06 0.02 12.78
CA ASP A 263 13.79 0.65 13.90
C ASP A 263 12.98 1.77 14.56
N SER A 264 12.08 2.42 13.82
CA SER A 264 11.19 3.45 14.36
C SER A 264 10.15 2.91 15.35
N GLY A 265 9.72 1.66 15.18
CA GLY A 265 8.61 1.06 15.95
C GLY A 265 7.24 1.71 15.72
N LEU A 266 7.09 2.57 14.71
CA LEU A 266 5.86 3.35 14.47
C LEU A 266 4.83 2.65 13.58
N VAL A 267 5.27 1.69 12.75
CA VAL A 267 4.42 1.02 11.77
C VAL A 267 3.41 0.11 12.46
N THR A 268 2.12 0.35 12.20
CA THR A 268 1.01 -0.41 12.77
C THR A 268 0.21 -1.18 11.73
N SER A 269 0.44 -0.95 10.44
CA SER A 269 -0.30 -1.61 9.35
C SER A 269 0.43 -1.47 8.01
N LEU A 270 0.16 -2.38 7.08
CA LEU A 270 0.83 -2.47 5.79
C LEU A 270 -0.13 -2.88 4.67
N ASP A 271 -0.06 -2.19 3.53
CA ASP A 271 -0.60 -2.68 2.26
C ASP A 271 0.54 -3.10 1.33
N LEU A 272 0.40 -4.25 0.66
CA LEU A 272 1.26 -4.70 -0.44
C LEU A 272 0.40 -4.86 -1.69
N VAL A 273 0.55 -3.96 -2.65
CA VAL A 273 -0.42 -3.79 -3.75
C VAL A 273 0.22 -3.96 -5.13
N GLU A 274 -0.62 -4.05 -6.16
CA GLU A 274 -0.26 -4.02 -7.60
C GLU A 274 0.67 -5.13 -8.11
N LEU A 275 1.05 -6.10 -7.25
CA LEU A 275 1.70 -7.32 -7.70
C LEU A 275 0.80 -8.04 -8.72
N ASN A 276 1.29 -8.15 -9.94
CA ASN A 276 0.68 -8.90 -11.03
C ASN A 276 1.56 -10.11 -11.38
N PRO A 277 1.26 -11.30 -10.82
CA PRO A 277 2.04 -12.52 -11.03
C PRO A 277 2.10 -12.99 -12.48
N PHE A 278 1.14 -12.60 -13.32
CA PHE A 278 1.16 -12.93 -14.75
C PHE A 278 2.29 -12.22 -15.50
N LEU A 279 2.72 -11.07 -14.99
CA LEU A 279 3.82 -10.26 -15.55
C LEU A 279 5.14 -10.53 -14.85
N ASP A 280 5.11 -11.26 -13.75
CA ASP A 280 6.29 -11.51 -12.94
C ASP A 280 7.18 -12.60 -13.56
N GLU A 281 8.49 -12.43 -13.38
CA GLU A 281 9.49 -13.34 -13.91
C GLU A 281 9.84 -14.38 -12.85
N ARG A 282 9.21 -15.55 -12.90
CA ARG A 282 9.45 -16.67 -11.96
C ARG A 282 9.27 -16.27 -10.48
N GLY A 283 8.30 -15.39 -10.20
CA GLY A 283 8.01 -14.94 -8.84
C GLY A 283 9.03 -13.95 -8.28
N ARG A 284 9.91 -13.39 -9.11
CA ARG A 284 10.99 -12.48 -8.69
C ARG A 284 10.46 -11.30 -7.88
N THR A 285 9.40 -10.68 -8.34
CA THR A 285 8.78 -9.50 -7.70
C THR A 285 8.12 -9.91 -6.38
N ALA A 286 7.36 -11.00 -6.38
CA ALA A 286 6.72 -11.51 -5.18
C ALA A 286 7.74 -11.85 -4.08
N LEU A 287 8.83 -12.55 -4.42
CA LEU A 287 9.92 -12.90 -3.51
C LEU A 287 10.65 -11.65 -2.98
N LEU A 288 10.91 -10.68 -3.85
CA LEU A 288 11.53 -9.42 -3.49
C LEU A 288 10.68 -8.66 -2.46
N MET A 289 9.39 -8.52 -2.71
CA MET A 289 8.46 -7.85 -1.79
C MET A 289 8.39 -8.57 -0.45
N VAL A 290 8.35 -9.91 -0.42
CA VAL A 290 8.43 -10.68 0.85
C VAL A 290 9.74 -10.43 1.59
N ASP A 291 10.87 -10.35 0.88
CA ASP A 291 12.17 -10.02 1.48
C ASP A 291 12.19 -8.59 2.07
N LEU A 292 11.52 -7.63 1.43
CA LEU A 292 11.37 -6.27 1.95
C LEU A 292 10.46 -6.21 3.18
N VAL A 293 9.34 -6.94 3.17
CA VAL A 293 8.47 -7.09 4.34
C VAL A 293 9.24 -7.73 5.49
N ALA A 294 10.05 -8.75 5.24
CA ALA A 294 10.88 -9.35 6.28
C ALA A 294 11.81 -8.31 6.93
N SER A 295 12.36 -7.39 6.13
CA SER A 295 13.21 -6.28 6.61
C SER A 295 12.43 -5.32 7.51
N LEU A 296 11.21 -4.94 7.09
CA LEU A 296 10.28 -4.13 7.90
C LEU A 296 9.91 -4.82 9.22
N MET A 297 9.85 -6.15 9.20
CA MET A 297 9.51 -6.98 10.36
C MET A 297 10.76 -7.43 11.14
N GLY A 298 11.90 -6.77 10.94
CA GLY A 298 13.07 -6.90 11.82
C GLY A 298 14.10 -7.94 11.40
N ARG A 299 14.01 -8.48 10.19
CA ARG A 299 15.09 -9.29 9.63
C ARG A 299 16.34 -8.43 9.47
N ARG A 300 17.43 -8.81 10.13
CA ARG A 300 18.73 -8.14 10.01
C ARG A 300 19.66 -8.90 9.07
N VAL A 301 20.51 -8.18 8.35
CA VAL A 301 21.51 -8.76 7.44
C VAL A 301 22.49 -9.69 8.17
N LEU A 302 22.87 -9.38 9.41
CA LEU A 302 23.82 -10.18 10.20
C LEU A 302 23.24 -11.52 10.66
N ASP A 303 21.91 -11.65 10.70
CA ASP A 303 21.21 -12.86 11.13
C ASP A 303 20.86 -13.77 9.92
N ARG A 304 21.27 -13.38 8.70
CA ARG A 304 21.03 -14.15 7.47
C ARG A 304 22.21 -15.09 7.18
N PRO A 305 22.08 -16.42 7.37
CA PRO A 305 23.06 -17.36 6.85
C PRO A 305 23.13 -17.25 5.32
N THR A 306 24.34 -17.38 4.75
CA THR A 306 24.55 -17.29 3.29
C THR A 306 23.62 -18.26 2.56
N GLN A 307 22.68 -17.71 1.80
CA GLN A 307 21.91 -18.48 0.83
C GLN A 307 22.54 -18.28 -0.54
N SER A 308 22.88 -19.37 -1.22
CA SER A 308 23.39 -19.30 -2.58
C SER A 308 22.32 -18.69 -3.49
N PHE A 309 22.67 -17.62 -4.20
CA PHE A 309 21.89 -17.09 -5.33
C PHE A 309 21.88 -18.15 -6.44
N SER A 310 21.00 -19.14 -6.32
CA SER A 310 20.74 -20.12 -7.38
C SER A 310 19.28 -20.00 -7.78
N HIS A 311 19.05 -19.70 -9.06
CA HIS A 311 17.74 -19.55 -9.71
C HIS A 311 16.99 -20.89 -9.86
N THR A 312 17.17 -21.81 -8.91
CA THR A 312 16.65 -23.17 -8.99
C THR A 312 15.74 -23.41 -7.79
N PRO A 313 14.45 -23.76 -7.98
CA PRO A 313 13.59 -24.12 -6.86
C PRO A 313 14.20 -25.33 -6.17
N LYS A 314 14.38 -25.25 -4.85
CA LYS A 314 14.60 -26.46 -4.06
C LYS A 314 13.29 -27.26 -4.08
N MET A 315 13.24 -28.30 -4.91
CA MET A 315 12.27 -29.37 -4.70
C MET A 315 12.68 -30.14 -3.46
N GLY A 316 11.82 -30.11 -2.44
CA GLY A 316 11.87 -30.90 -1.22
C GLY A 316 10.46 -31.04 -0.69
#